data_AF-A0A095AHH0-F1
#
_entry.id   AF-A0A095AHH0-F1
#
_cell.length_a   1.000
_cell.length_b   1.000
_cell.length_c   1.000
_cell.angle_alpha   90.00
_cell.angle_beta   90.00
_cell.angle_gamma   90.00
#
_symmetry.space_group_name_H-M   'P 1'
#
loop_
_entity.id
_entity.type
_entity.pdbx_description
1 polymer ?
#
loop_
_entity_poly.entity_id
_entity_poly.type
_entity_poly.pdbx_seq_one_letter_code
_entity_poly.pdbx_strand_id
1 'polypeptide(L)'
;ENQIDHICVNEKFRGIMEDLRTRRGADIASDHNLVVANLKLKLKKNWKTGQTAIQRFNTAFLRDTDKFNEFKIALNNRFQALQDLLNEEETTMEDNWKGIKEALTSTCQEVLGLKKHHHKEWISIETLDEIKERKKK
;
A
#
# COMPACT_ATOMS: atom_id res chain seq x y z
N GLU A 1 39.78 -21.82 -11.69
CA GLU A 1 38.70 -20.82 -11.90
C GLU A 1 37.71 -21.03 -10.77
N ASN A 2 37.55 -20.06 -9.86
CA ASN A 2 36.71 -20.23 -8.68
C ASN A 2 35.26 -19.88 -9.04
N GLN A 3 34.34 -20.85 -8.93
CA GLN A 3 32.91 -20.60 -9.08
C GLN A 3 32.38 -20.02 -7.76
N ILE A 4 32.15 -18.72 -7.74
CA ILE A 4 31.64 -17.98 -6.56
C ILE A 4 30.19 -17.50 -6.74
N ASP A 5 29.65 -17.61 -7.96
CA ASP A 5 28.31 -17.18 -8.32
C ASP A 5 27.37 -18.39 -8.45
N HIS A 6 26.25 -18.36 -7.71
CA HIS A 6 25.30 -19.47 -7.66
C HIS A 6 23.85 -18.99 -7.75
N ILE A 7 23.03 -19.77 -8.46
CA ILE A 7 21.57 -19.67 -8.44
C ILE A 7 21.05 -20.88 -7.68
N CYS A 8 20.54 -20.67 -6.46
CA CYS A 8 20.02 -21.74 -5.61
C CYS A 8 18.51 -21.89 -5.80
N VAL A 9 18.05 -23.11 -6.06
CA VAL A 9 16.63 -23.47 -6.18
C VAL A 9 16.33 -24.59 -5.19
N ASN A 10 15.15 -24.57 -4.57
CA ASN A 10 14.71 -25.65 -3.70
C ASN A 10 14.68 -26.98 -4.48
N GLU A 11 15.12 -28.07 -3.87
CA GLU A 11 15.17 -29.40 -4.51
C GLU A 11 13.82 -29.82 -5.11
N LYS A 12 12.71 -29.50 -4.44
CA LYS A 12 11.35 -29.77 -4.93
C LYS A 12 11.03 -29.08 -6.26
N PHE A 13 11.75 -28.00 -6.57
CA PHE A 13 11.63 -27.21 -7.79
C PHE A 13 12.85 -27.41 -8.71
N ARG A 14 13.63 -28.49 -8.58
CA ARG A 14 14.70 -28.75 -9.55
C ARG A 14 14.15 -28.91 -10.98
N GLY A 15 12.99 -29.53 -11.14
CA GLY A 15 12.40 -29.83 -12.45
C GLY A 15 11.84 -28.63 -13.24
N ILE A 16 11.78 -27.43 -12.64
CA ILE A 16 11.37 -26.20 -13.36
C ILE A 16 12.55 -25.51 -14.05
N MET A 17 13.78 -25.95 -13.78
CA MET A 17 14.98 -25.33 -14.31
C MET A 17 15.28 -25.92 -15.69
N GLU A 18 15.05 -25.13 -16.74
CA GLU A 18 15.20 -25.56 -18.13
C GLU A 18 16.64 -25.40 -18.62
N ASP A 19 17.33 -24.33 -18.20
CA ASP A 19 18.67 -24.02 -18.67
C ASP A 19 19.45 -23.17 -17.64
N LEU A 20 20.76 -23.36 -17.59
CA LEU A 20 21.69 -22.57 -16.76
C LEU A 20 22.94 -22.29 -17.57
N ARG A 21 23.26 -21.01 -17.77
CA ARG A 21 24.44 -20.61 -18.54
C ARG A 21 25.23 -19.53 -17.84
N THR A 22 26.54 -19.64 -17.94
CA THR A 22 27.48 -18.57 -17.60
C THR A 22 27.85 -17.85 -18.89
N ARG A 23 27.63 -16.54 -18.95
CA ARG A 23 28.00 -15.69 -20.10
C ARG A 23 29.35 -15.04 -19.83
N ARG A 24 30.42 -15.67 -20.36
CA ARG A 24 31.78 -15.10 -20.37
C ARG A 24 31.83 -14.02 -21.46
N GLY A 25 32.07 -12.77 -21.09
CA GLY A 25 32.12 -11.64 -22.04
C GLY A 25 30.86 -10.76 -22.07
N ALA A 26 30.03 -10.78 -21.02
CA ALA A 26 29.13 -9.64 -20.80
C ALA A 26 30.00 -8.40 -20.55
N ASP A 27 29.79 -7.32 -21.30
CA ASP A 27 30.51 -6.05 -21.13
C ASP A 27 30.07 -5.35 -19.85
N ILE A 28 30.55 -5.90 -18.74
CA ILE A 28 30.36 -5.41 -17.39
C ILE A 28 31.78 -5.24 -16.87
N ALA A 29 32.12 -4.04 -16.38
CA ALA A 29 33.39 -3.77 -15.72
C ALA A 29 33.45 -4.44 -14.32
N SER A 30 33.25 -5.75 -14.28
CA SER A 30 33.27 -6.63 -13.11
C SER A 30 34.11 -7.86 -13.44
N ASP A 31 34.80 -8.38 -12.43
CA ASP A 31 35.54 -9.64 -12.48
C ASP A 31 34.62 -10.88 -12.38
N HIS A 32 33.33 -10.68 -12.15
CA HIS A 32 32.30 -11.72 -12.12
C HIS A 32 31.72 -12.04 -13.50
N ASN A 33 31.42 -13.33 -13.74
CA ASN A 33 30.71 -13.77 -14.93
C ASN A 33 29.20 -13.80 -14.69
N LEU A 34 28.41 -13.28 -15.63
CA LEU A 34 26.95 -13.31 -15.52
C LEU A 34 26.42 -14.75 -15.59
N VAL A 35 25.70 -15.18 -14.56
CA VAL A 35 24.98 -16.47 -14.53
C VAL A 35 23.50 -16.22 -14.82
N VAL A 36 22.94 -16.95 -15.79
CA VAL A 36 21.56 -16.83 -16.24
C VAL A 36 20.88 -18.18 -16.14
N ALA A 37 19.70 -18.24 -15.50
CA ALA A 37 18.86 -19.43 -15.46
C ALA A 37 17.52 -19.19 -16.18
N ASN A 38 17.10 -20.13 -17.02
CA ASN A 38 15.75 -20.19 -17.56
C ASN A 38 14.90 -21.11 -16.68
N LEU A 39 13.78 -20.59 -16.16
CA LEU A 39 12.89 -21.31 -15.26
C LEU A 39 11.46 -21.33 -15.82
N LYS A 40 10.83 -22.51 -15.87
CA LYS A 40 9.43 -22.70 -16.25
C LYS A 40 8.53 -22.71 -15.04
N LEU A 41 7.98 -21.56 -14.69
CA LEU A 41 7.12 -21.37 -13.53
C LEU A 41 5.70 -20.97 -13.94
N LYS A 42 4.69 -21.61 -13.32
CA LYS A 42 3.30 -21.12 -13.34
C LYS A 42 3.07 -20.28 -12.10
N LEU A 43 3.20 -18.96 -12.23
CA LEU A 43 2.93 -18.05 -11.12
C LEU A 43 1.41 -17.88 -10.97
N LYS A 44 0.91 -18.13 -9.76
CA LYS A 44 -0.46 -17.74 -9.40
C LYS A 44 -0.49 -16.23 -9.25
N LYS A 45 -1.34 -15.55 -10.02
CA LYS A 45 -1.61 -14.13 -9.81
C LYS A 45 -2.25 -13.96 -8.43
N ASN A 46 -1.53 -13.35 -7.50
CA ASN A 46 -2.14 -12.86 -6.27
C ASN A 46 -2.96 -11.62 -6.64
N TRP A 47 -4.23 -11.85 -6.96
CA TRP A 47 -5.21 -10.79 -7.06
C TRP A 47 -5.28 -10.10 -5.69
N LYS A 48 -4.77 -8.88 -5.58
CA LYS A 48 -5.10 -7.96 -4.47
C LYS A 48 -6.54 -7.44 -4.60
N THR A 49 -7.42 -8.21 -5.21
CA THR A 49 -8.81 -7.83 -5.42
C THR A 49 -9.57 -8.30 -4.19
N GLY A 50 -9.89 -7.38 -3.27
CA GLY A 50 -10.89 -7.65 -2.23
C GLY A 50 -10.51 -7.30 -0.79
N GLN A 51 -9.31 -6.78 -0.52
CA GLN A 51 -9.11 -5.97 0.69
C GLN A 51 -9.01 -4.53 0.23
N THR A 52 -10.13 -3.82 0.20
CA THR A 52 -10.09 -2.37 0.32
C THR A 52 -9.21 -2.10 1.53
N ALA A 53 -7.98 -1.64 1.32
CA ALA A 53 -7.09 -1.32 2.42
C ALA A 53 -7.92 -0.43 3.35
N ILE A 54 -8.17 -0.89 4.58
CA ILE A 54 -9.05 -0.19 5.52
C ILE A 54 -8.55 1.24 5.56
N GLN A 55 -9.31 2.15 4.95
CA GLN A 55 -8.92 3.54 4.89
C GLN A 55 -9.11 4.07 6.30
N ARG A 56 -7.98 4.30 6.97
CA ARG A 56 -7.98 4.79 8.35
C ARG A 56 -8.10 6.30 8.32
N PHE A 57 -8.89 6.87 9.22
CA PHE A 57 -8.88 8.31 9.46
C PHE A 57 -7.57 8.75 10.10
N ASN A 58 -7.17 10.00 9.87
CA ASN A 58 -5.97 10.54 10.48
C ASN A 58 -6.22 10.97 11.92
N THR A 59 -6.13 10.03 12.86
CA THR A 59 -6.33 10.29 14.30
C THR A 59 -5.25 11.20 14.91
N ALA A 60 -4.16 11.49 14.20
CA ALA A 60 -3.16 12.44 14.68
C ALA A 60 -3.72 13.86 14.84
N PHE A 61 -4.72 14.24 14.03
CA PHE A 61 -5.37 15.56 14.14
C PHE A 61 -6.14 15.74 15.46
N LEU A 62 -6.52 14.66 16.14
CA LEU A 62 -7.16 14.76 17.46
C LEU A 62 -6.17 15.18 18.58
N ARG A 63 -4.87 15.23 18.29
CA ARG A 63 -3.87 15.79 19.21
C ARG A 63 -3.79 17.31 19.12
N ASP A 64 -4.22 17.88 18.01
CA ASP A 64 -4.31 19.31 17.82
C ASP A 64 -5.59 19.83 18.48
N THR A 65 -5.45 20.80 19.37
CA THR A 65 -6.56 21.28 20.22
C THR A 65 -7.66 21.96 19.39
N ASP A 66 -7.29 22.70 18.35
CA ASP A 66 -8.25 23.40 17.50
C ASP A 66 -9.05 22.42 16.66
N LYS A 67 -8.37 21.46 16.02
CA LYS A 67 -8.99 20.37 15.26
C LYS A 67 -9.87 19.47 16.13
N PHE A 68 -9.45 19.20 17.37
CA PHE A 68 -10.26 18.45 18.32
C PHE A 68 -11.56 19.18 18.67
N ASN A 69 -11.49 20.50 18.90
CA ASN A 69 -12.67 21.32 19.18
C ASN A 69 -13.60 21.40 17.96
N GLU A 70 -13.05 21.57 16.76
CA GLU A 70 -13.79 21.52 15.50
C GLU A 70 -14.54 20.18 15.36
N PHE A 71 -13.85 19.06 15.61
CA PHE A 71 -14.45 17.73 15.57
C PHE A 71 -15.61 17.60 16.58
N LYS A 72 -15.41 18.06 17.83
CA LYS A 72 -16.43 18.01 18.87
C LYS A 72 -17.68 18.81 18.49
N ILE A 73 -17.51 20.01 17.94
CA ILE A 73 -18.63 20.86 17.50
C ILE A 73 -19.37 20.23 16.34
N ALA A 74 -18.65 19.80 15.29
CA ALA A 74 -19.24 19.17 14.12
C ALA A 74 -20.01 17.88 14.47
N LEU A 75 -19.45 17.08 15.38
CA LEU A 75 -20.08 15.87 15.88
C LEU A 75 -21.38 16.19 16.62
N ASN A 76 -21.33 17.11 17.59
CA ASN A 76 -22.50 17.50 18.36
C ASN A 76 -23.63 18.04 17.47
N ASN A 77 -23.29 18.90 16.51
CA ASN A 77 -24.28 19.45 15.57
C ASN A 77 -24.98 18.36 14.75
N ARG A 78 -24.23 17.36 14.27
CA ARG A 78 -24.80 16.22 13.53
C ARG A 78 -25.65 15.31 14.41
N PHE A 79 -25.21 15.04 15.63
CA PHE A 79 -25.98 14.23 16.56
C PHE A 79 -27.26 14.94 17.01
N GLN A 80 -27.25 16.26 17.15
CA GLN A 80 -28.47 17.03 17.40
C GLN A 80 -29.45 16.88 16.23
N ALA A 81 -28.99 17.12 15.00
CA ALA A 81 -29.82 16.94 13.80
C ALA A 81 -30.34 15.50 13.65
N LEU A 82 -29.53 14.49 14.01
CA LEU A 82 -29.95 13.10 14.02
C LEU A 82 -31.02 12.85 15.07
N GLN A 83 -30.87 13.40 16.28
CA GLN A 83 -31.86 13.26 17.35
C GLN A 83 -33.20 13.92 16.97
N ASP A 84 -33.15 15.09 16.33
CA ASP A 84 -34.35 15.79 15.86
C ASP A 84 -35.09 14.94 14.82
N LEU A 85 -34.38 14.33 13.86
CA LEU A 85 -34.93 13.36 12.91
C LEU A 85 -35.56 12.13 13.59
N LEU A 86 -34.89 11.57 14.60
CA LEU A 86 -35.39 10.41 15.34
C LEU A 86 -36.64 10.69 16.17
N ASN A 87 -36.87 11.95 16.55
CA ASN A 87 -38.07 12.37 17.26
C ASN A 87 -39.26 12.60 16.32
N GLU A 88 -39.01 12.83 15.02
CA GLU A 88 -40.03 13.13 14.00
C GLU A 88 -40.47 11.88 13.22
N GLU A 89 -39.57 10.91 13.00
CA GLU A 89 -39.85 9.68 12.24
C GLU A 89 -39.85 8.43 13.14
N GLU A 90 -40.81 7.52 12.90
CA GLU A 90 -40.84 6.21 13.54
C GLU A 90 -39.82 5.29 12.84
N THR A 91 -38.57 5.34 13.29
CA THR A 91 -37.44 4.62 12.68
C THR A 91 -37.19 3.26 13.33
N THR A 92 -36.69 2.30 12.55
CA THR A 92 -36.28 1.00 13.08
C THR A 92 -34.95 1.09 13.85
N MET A 93 -34.65 0.12 14.69
CA MET A 93 -33.36 0.07 15.41
C MET A 93 -32.17 -0.01 14.45
N GLU A 94 -32.34 -0.69 13.32
CA GLU A 94 -31.36 -0.78 12.25
C GLU A 94 -31.09 0.58 11.59
N ASP A 95 -32.15 1.37 11.35
CA ASP A 95 -32.03 2.71 10.79
C ASP A 95 -31.33 3.66 11.77
N ASN A 96 -31.63 3.54 13.07
CA ASN A 96 -30.97 4.32 14.13
C ASN A 96 -29.47 4.04 14.17
N TRP A 97 -29.10 2.75 14.13
CA TRP A 97 -27.71 2.34 14.09
C TRP A 97 -26.99 2.86 12.84
N LYS A 98 -27.66 2.82 11.68
CA LYS A 98 -27.13 3.38 10.43
C LYS A 98 -26.88 4.88 10.55
N GLY A 99 -27.84 5.65 11.08
CA GLY A 99 -27.71 7.09 11.30
C GLY A 99 -26.53 7.45 12.21
N ILE A 100 -26.37 6.74 13.33
CA ILE A 100 -25.24 6.92 14.25
C ILE A 100 -23.91 6.67 13.53
N LYS A 101 -23.82 5.58 12.77
CA LYS A 101 -22.62 5.23 12.02
C LYS A 101 -22.30 6.27 10.94
N GLU A 102 -23.31 6.79 10.25
CA GLU A 102 -23.17 7.83 9.23
C GLU A 102 -22.73 9.17 9.83
N ALA A 103 -23.31 9.59 10.96
CA ALA A 103 -22.92 10.81 11.65
C ALA A 103 -21.45 10.76 12.08
N LEU A 104 -21.01 9.64 12.66
CA LEU A 104 -19.61 9.44 13.06
C LEU A 104 -18.67 9.42 11.85
N THR A 105 -19.00 8.63 10.83
CA THR A 105 -18.13 8.43 9.65
C THR A 105 -17.99 9.73 8.86
N SER A 106 -19.08 10.48 8.67
CA SER A 106 -19.08 11.76 7.96
C SER A 106 -18.24 12.80 8.70
N THR A 107 -18.34 12.86 10.04
CA THR A 107 -17.55 13.79 10.85
C THR A 107 -16.07 13.47 10.81
N CYS A 108 -15.72 12.18 10.90
CA CYS A 108 -14.33 11.77 10.74
C CYS A 108 -13.79 12.13 9.34
N GLN A 109 -14.59 11.94 8.30
CA GLN A 109 -14.18 12.23 6.94
C GLN A 109 -13.99 13.73 6.67
N GLU A 110 -14.87 14.57 7.20
CA GLU A 110 -14.82 16.03 7.04
C GLU A 110 -13.67 16.66 7.84
N VAL A 111 -13.54 16.31 9.13
CA VAL A 111 -12.60 17.02 10.02
C VAL A 111 -11.22 16.36 10.06
N LEU A 112 -11.17 15.03 10.13
CA LEU A 112 -9.91 14.28 10.27
C LEU A 112 -9.34 13.87 8.91
N GLY A 113 -10.20 13.65 7.92
CA GLY A 113 -9.80 13.15 6.62
C GLY A 113 -9.12 11.77 6.67
N LEU A 114 -8.74 11.28 5.50
CA LEU A 114 -8.11 9.97 5.36
C LEU A 114 -6.61 10.05 5.60
N LYS A 115 -6.06 9.04 6.25
CA LYS A 115 -4.61 8.87 6.41
C LYS A 115 -4.00 8.65 5.02
N LYS A 116 -3.21 9.62 4.57
CA LYS A 116 -2.45 9.49 3.32
C LYS A 116 -1.38 8.42 3.50
N HIS A 117 -1.33 7.48 2.57
CA HIS A 117 -0.19 6.59 2.46
C HIS A 117 0.95 7.36 1.83
N HIS A 118 2.00 7.62 2.61
CA HIS A 118 3.27 8.01 2.02
C HIS A 118 3.86 6.79 1.34
N HIS A 119 3.81 6.76 0.01
CA HIS A 119 4.64 5.85 -0.74
C HIS A 119 6.09 6.30 -0.55
N LYS A 120 6.93 5.48 0.08
CA LYS A 120 8.37 5.66 -0.07
C LYS A 120 8.69 5.28 -1.50
N GLU A 121 9.27 6.21 -2.26
CA GLU A 121 9.83 5.88 -3.57
C GLU A 121 10.84 4.75 -3.37
N TRP A 122 10.62 3.66 -4.11
CA TRP A 122 11.48 2.47 -4.04
C TRP A 122 12.85 2.71 -4.69
N ILE A 123 12.96 3.76 -5.52
CA ILE A 123 14.20 4.27 -6.11
C ILE A 123 14.21 5.78 -5.92
N SER A 124 15.35 6.34 -5.45
CA SER A 124 15.53 7.79 -5.36
C SER A 124 15.72 8.42 -6.74
N ILE A 125 15.32 9.69 -6.87
CA ILE A 125 15.56 10.49 -8.09
C ILE A 125 17.06 10.49 -8.45
N GLU A 126 17.94 10.57 -7.45
CA GLU A 126 19.40 10.49 -7.61
C GLU A 126 19.84 9.19 -8.31
N THR A 127 19.26 8.06 -7.90
CA THR A 127 19.54 6.76 -8.54
C THR A 127 19.06 6.72 -10.00
N LEU A 128 17.92 7.35 -10.31
CA LEU A 128 17.41 7.44 -11.68
C LEU A 128 18.31 8.29 -12.57
N ASP A 129 18.86 9.38 -12.03
CA ASP A 129 19.75 10.26 -12.77
C ASP A 129 21.11 9.62 -13.03
N GLU A 130 21.66 8.85 -12.08
CA GLU A 130 22.85 8.02 -12.36
C GLU A 130 22.62 7.00 -13.49
N ILE A 131 21.45 6.37 -13.54
CA ILE A 131 21.10 5.42 -14.62
C ILE A 131 21.05 6.15 -15.97
N LYS A 132 20.53 7.38 -16.03
CA LYS A 132 20.50 8.18 -17.26
C LYS A 132 21.90 8.58 -17.70
N GLU A 133 22.76 9.02 -16.79
CA GLU A 133 24.15 9.38 -17.12
C GLU A 133 24.95 8.18 -17.63
N ARG A 134 24.73 6.99 -17.05
CA ARG A 134 25.33 5.74 -17.55
C ARG A 134 24.85 5.37 -18.97
N LYS A 135 23.63 5.74 -19.38
CA LYS A 135 23.10 5.47 -20.73
C LYS A 135 23.60 6.44 -21.82
N LYS A 136 24.17 7.57 -21.43
CA LYS A 136 24.72 8.57 -22.37
C LYS A 136 26.17 8.27 -22.77
N LYS A 137 26.84 7.38 -22.05
CA LYS A 137 28.12 6.78 -22.44
C LYS A 137 27.86 5.61 -23.38
#